data_AF-A0A6L7W768-F1
#
_entry.id   AF-A0A6L7W768-F1
#
_cell.length_a   1.000
_cell.length_b   1.000
_cell.length_c   1.000
_cell.angle_alpha   90.00
_cell.angle_beta   90.00
_cell.angle_gamma   90.00
#
_symmetry.space_group_name_H-M   'P 1'
#
loop_
_entity.id
_entity.type
_entity.pdbx_description
1 polymer ?
#
loop_
_entity_poly.entity_id
_entity_poly.type
_entity_poly.pdbx_seq_one_letter_code
_entity_poly.pdbx_strand_id
1 'polypeptide(L)'
;MGEVTYRVEKLHGRPIVDGSDVRRLRIGADPNRSRLRGDAMFPTVVRIPDWVPAEDRAHPDANYYLYFASHHGTSIHMAWSDRVDSADWTIFNAGRLDDPRFPGRGVFDLRLGNETETIDVVDGIVLKGHVSSPEVIVDEDNRQFIMVVHGSSNDGQRSFVATSKSGLNFNRPEVGGEEGGGLKRLKFADRNYLRVFTYHGDWYGFAQRGFFLEPANPECPWDTPEGWNTSDPLWVSAESSPIEDDLVADGLAGDHLPNGGLGLRHGCVRVMEEGETLEVFYSRKWEEPEYIMRSTVDLSAGDWQAWQTSYPPEDMVRAEEDWEGDVVHDSYAFKEDGQLYLFYTCWEEDAIAVAKLYRE
;
A
#
# COMPACT_ATOMS: atom_id res chain seq x y z
N MET A 1 16.31 -15.15 -19.79
CA MET A 1 16.52 -13.73 -20.14
C MET A 1 17.61 -13.20 -19.21
N GLY A 2 18.39 -12.19 -19.60
CA GLY A 2 19.47 -11.66 -18.75
C GLY A 2 18.92 -11.14 -17.42
N GLU A 3 19.75 -11.18 -16.38
CA GLU A 3 19.44 -10.58 -15.09
C GLU A 3 19.23 -9.07 -15.29
N VAL A 4 18.04 -8.58 -14.96
CA VAL A 4 17.71 -7.16 -15.05
C VAL A 4 18.20 -6.49 -13.78
N THR A 5 19.05 -5.49 -13.90
CA THR A 5 19.50 -4.68 -12.76
C THR A 5 19.04 -3.23 -12.93
N TYR A 6 19.01 -2.48 -11.83
CA TYR A 6 18.65 -1.06 -11.87
C TYR A 6 19.73 -0.18 -11.31
N ARG A 7 20.02 0.91 -12.02
CA ARG A 7 20.65 2.09 -11.43
C ARG A 7 19.58 2.97 -10.78
N VAL A 8 19.80 3.33 -9.53
CA VAL A 8 18.91 4.20 -8.74
C VAL A 8 19.40 5.66 -8.81
N GLU A 9 18.50 6.59 -9.08
CA GLU A 9 18.76 8.04 -8.98
C GLU A 9 17.74 8.67 -8.03
N LYS A 10 18.16 9.01 -6.80
CA LYS A 10 17.34 9.71 -5.82
C LYS A 10 17.06 11.14 -6.29
N LEU A 11 15.81 11.58 -6.19
CA LEU A 11 15.40 12.90 -6.67
C LEU A 11 15.39 13.94 -5.54
N HIS A 12 15.54 15.21 -5.95
CA HIS A 12 15.35 16.43 -5.14
C HIS A 12 16.29 16.66 -3.95
N GLY A 13 16.99 15.64 -3.45
CA GLY A 13 17.85 15.74 -2.26
C GLY A 13 17.06 16.05 -0.98
N ARG A 14 15.77 15.70 -0.95
CA ARG A 14 14.86 15.83 0.19
C ARG A 14 13.64 14.94 0.02
N PRO A 15 12.91 14.62 1.11
CA PRO A 15 11.58 14.03 1.01
C PRO A 15 10.59 14.89 0.23
N ILE A 16 9.66 14.22 -0.45
CA ILE A 16 8.51 14.83 -1.12
C ILE A 16 7.28 14.96 -0.20
N VAL A 17 7.22 14.14 0.85
CA VAL A 17 6.29 14.28 1.98
C VAL A 17 7.07 14.12 3.27
N ASP A 18 6.96 15.09 4.18
CA ASP A 18 7.65 15.11 5.47
C ASP A 18 6.62 14.99 6.61
N GLY A 19 6.85 14.07 7.54
CA GLY A 19 5.98 13.84 8.68
C GLY A 19 5.82 15.08 9.58
N SER A 20 6.78 16.01 9.57
CA SER A 20 6.63 17.30 10.26
C SER A 20 5.50 18.14 9.70
N ASP A 21 5.23 18.05 8.40
CA ASP A 21 4.09 18.71 7.76
C ASP A 21 2.77 18.02 8.12
N VAL A 22 2.77 16.69 8.14
CA VAL A 22 1.63 15.87 8.58
C VAL A 22 1.22 16.24 10.02
N ARG A 23 2.18 16.38 10.93
CA ARG A 23 1.96 16.82 12.32
C ARG A 23 1.49 18.27 12.41
N ARG A 24 2.11 19.17 11.64
CA ARG A 24 1.72 20.60 11.57
C ARG A 24 0.26 20.77 11.14
N LEU A 25 -0.20 19.90 10.25
CA LEU A 25 -1.58 19.83 9.78
C LEU A 25 -2.53 19.05 10.71
N ARG A 26 -2.01 18.49 11.83
CA ARG A 26 -2.76 17.73 12.84
C ARG A 26 -3.49 16.49 12.31
N ILE A 27 -2.91 15.87 11.30
CA ILE A 27 -3.43 14.64 10.69
C ILE A 27 -2.59 13.40 10.99
N GLY A 28 -1.42 13.56 11.60
CA GLY A 28 -0.54 12.46 12.01
C GLY A 28 -1.12 11.58 13.13
N ALA A 29 -0.37 10.54 13.49
CA ALA A 29 -0.73 9.65 14.58
C ALA A 29 -0.80 10.40 15.92
N ASP A 30 -1.66 9.92 16.83
CA ASP A 30 -1.68 10.44 18.20
C ASP A 30 -0.32 10.16 18.86
N PRO A 31 0.42 11.19 19.32
CA PRO A 31 1.75 11.01 19.88
C PRO A 31 1.78 10.17 21.16
N ASN A 32 0.63 9.91 21.79
CA ASN A 32 0.54 9.01 22.94
C ASN A 32 0.56 7.51 22.54
N ARG A 33 0.39 7.18 21.24
CA ARG A 33 0.34 5.79 20.75
C ARG A 33 1.70 5.19 20.49
N SER A 34 2.63 6.01 20.01
CA SER A 34 3.98 5.56 19.70
C SER A 34 4.96 6.69 19.96
N ARG A 35 6.16 6.31 20.40
CA ARG A 35 7.29 7.23 20.54
C ARG A 35 8.05 7.41 19.22
N LEU A 36 7.82 6.53 18.24
CA LEU A 36 8.38 6.64 16.89
C LEU A 36 7.58 7.68 16.10
N ARG A 37 8.30 8.54 15.38
CA ARG A 37 7.71 9.53 14.49
C ARG A 37 7.43 8.82 13.18
N GLY A 38 6.24 8.21 13.06
CA GLY A 38 5.87 7.36 11.92
C GLY A 38 4.70 7.96 11.15
N ASP A 39 4.83 9.18 10.65
CA ASP A 39 3.68 9.95 10.15
C ASP A 39 3.51 9.96 8.62
N ALA A 40 4.52 9.55 7.84
CA ALA A 40 4.46 9.54 6.38
C ALA A 40 5.13 8.29 5.79
N MET A 41 4.31 7.33 5.38
CA MET A 41 4.77 6.02 4.90
C MET A 41 3.75 5.31 4.02
N PHE A 42 4.18 4.18 3.45
CA PHE A 42 3.37 3.34 2.57
C PHE A 42 2.83 4.12 1.36
N PRO A 43 3.72 4.69 0.52
CA PRO A 43 3.28 5.38 -0.67
C PRO A 43 2.48 4.43 -1.57
N THR A 44 1.42 4.95 -2.18
CA THR A 44 0.85 4.41 -3.42
C THR A 44 0.53 5.58 -4.33
N VAL A 45 1.03 5.54 -5.56
CA VAL A 45 0.81 6.58 -6.55
C VAL A 45 -0.09 6.09 -7.66
N VAL A 46 -1.08 6.89 -8.04
CA VAL A 46 -1.92 6.65 -9.21
C VAL A 46 -1.93 7.87 -10.11
N ARG A 47 -1.95 7.63 -11.42
CA ARG A 47 -2.37 8.65 -12.40
C ARG A 47 -3.89 8.80 -12.30
N ILE A 48 -4.36 10.03 -12.19
CA ILE A 48 -5.80 10.31 -12.17
C ILE A 48 -6.36 9.99 -13.57
N PRO A 49 -7.36 9.11 -13.69
CA PRO A 49 -7.87 8.71 -14.98
C PRO A 49 -8.71 9.81 -15.63
N ASP A 50 -8.76 9.82 -16.96
CA ASP A 50 -9.39 10.89 -17.74
C ASP A 50 -10.90 11.01 -17.51
N TRP A 51 -11.53 9.95 -17.02
CA TRP A 51 -12.96 9.96 -16.68
C TRP A 51 -13.28 10.71 -15.37
N VAL A 52 -12.27 11.11 -14.59
CA VAL A 52 -12.43 12.05 -13.47
C VAL A 52 -12.29 13.48 -13.99
N PRO A 53 -13.39 14.27 -14.06
CA PRO A 53 -13.36 15.65 -14.53
C PRO A 53 -12.47 16.52 -13.65
N ALA A 54 -11.86 17.57 -14.22
CA ALA A 54 -10.94 18.44 -13.49
C ALA A 54 -11.59 19.12 -12.27
N GLU A 55 -12.88 19.43 -12.34
CA GLU A 55 -13.68 19.98 -11.24
C GLU A 55 -13.89 19.02 -10.05
N ASP A 56 -13.79 17.71 -10.30
CA ASP A 56 -13.96 16.65 -9.31
C ASP A 56 -12.61 16.15 -8.75
N ARG A 57 -11.50 16.72 -9.22
CA ARG A 57 -10.15 16.43 -8.69
C ARG A 57 -9.86 17.23 -7.43
N ALA A 58 -8.82 16.82 -6.70
CA ALA A 58 -8.32 17.56 -5.54
C ALA A 58 -7.96 19.03 -5.89
N HIS A 59 -7.50 19.23 -7.12
CA HIS A 59 -7.27 20.53 -7.75
C HIS A 59 -7.37 20.36 -9.28
N PRO A 60 -7.82 21.38 -10.05
CA PRO A 60 -7.93 21.27 -11.51
C PRO A 60 -6.63 20.90 -12.24
N ASP A 61 -5.48 21.24 -11.66
CA ASP A 61 -4.14 20.92 -12.21
C ASP A 61 -3.59 19.57 -11.75
N ALA A 62 -4.31 18.84 -10.88
CA ALA A 62 -3.85 17.56 -10.39
C ALA A 62 -3.85 16.52 -11.52
N ASN A 63 -2.75 15.79 -11.67
CA ASN A 63 -2.62 14.65 -12.57
C ASN A 63 -2.32 13.34 -11.82
N TYR A 64 -1.77 13.43 -10.61
CA TYR A 64 -1.40 12.27 -9.79
C TYR A 64 -1.89 12.44 -8.36
N TYR A 65 -2.28 11.32 -7.75
CA TYR A 65 -2.52 11.19 -6.31
C TYR A 65 -1.48 10.25 -5.70
N LEU A 66 -0.95 10.66 -4.56
CA LEU A 66 -0.07 9.88 -3.68
C LEU A 66 -0.83 9.63 -2.38
N TYR A 67 -1.21 8.39 -2.15
CA TYR A 67 -1.80 7.93 -0.90
C TYR A 67 -0.71 7.48 0.06
N PHE A 68 -0.90 7.77 1.34
CA PHE A 68 0.03 7.40 2.40
C PHE A 68 -0.69 7.37 3.74
N ALA A 69 -0.03 6.86 4.77
CA ALA A 69 -0.58 6.83 6.12
C ALA A 69 0.49 7.14 7.17
N SER A 70 0.04 7.30 8.41
CA SER A 70 0.89 7.20 9.59
C SER A 70 0.78 5.78 10.16
N HIS A 71 1.85 5.20 10.69
CA HIS A 71 1.89 3.79 11.14
C HIS A 71 0.77 3.45 12.11
N HIS A 72 0.53 4.35 13.07
CA HIS A 72 -0.47 4.20 14.12
C HIS A 72 -1.62 5.22 13.97
N GLY A 73 -1.77 5.72 12.74
CA GLY A 73 -2.81 6.67 12.35
C GLY A 73 -4.18 6.03 12.27
N THR A 74 -5.21 6.87 12.33
CA THR A 74 -6.62 6.45 12.19
C THR A 74 -7.18 6.74 10.81
N SER A 75 -6.33 7.18 9.88
CA SER A 75 -6.75 7.68 8.59
C SER A 75 -5.71 7.43 7.50
N ILE A 76 -6.19 7.32 6.27
CA ILE A 76 -5.38 7.35 5.06
C ILE A 76 -5.39 8.78 4.51
N HIS A 77 -4.20 9.28 4.19
CA HIS A 77 -3.97 10.61 3.64
C HIS A 77 -3.70 10.53 2.15
N MET A 78 -3.84 11.68 1.50
CA MET A 78 -3.52 11.83 0.09
C MET A 78 -2.83 13.18 -0.12
N ALA A 79 -1.83 13.20 -0.99
CA ALA A 79 -1.29 14.41 -1.58
C ALA A 79 -1.39 14.34 -3.11
N TRP A 80 -1.47 15.49 -3.77
CA TRP A 80 -1.57 15.54 -5.23
C TRP A 80 -0.44 16.36 -5.85
N SER A 81 -0.16 16.07 -7.13
CA SER A 81 0.76 16.86 -7.95
C SER A 81 0.34 16.85 -9.43
N ASP A 82 0.86 17.80 -10.20
CA ASP A 82 0.70 17.86 -11.66
C ASP A 82 1.68 16.92 -12.38
N ARG A 83 2.74 16.47 -11.70
CA ARG A 83 3.79 15.59 -12.22
C ARG A 83 4.17 14.51 -11.21
N VAL A 84 4.40 13.30 -11.70
CA VAL A 84 4.85 12.16 -10.87
C VAL A 84 6.18 12.41 -10.16
N ASP A 85 7.08 13.17 -10.78
CA ASP A 85 8.43 13.46 -10.28
C ASP A 85 8.56 14.86 -9.69
N SER A 86 7.45 15.42 -9.22
CA SER A 86 7.43 16.72 -8.56
C SER A 86 8.08 16.64 -7.18
N ALA A 87 8.81 17.70 -6.82
CA ALA A 87 9.30 17.92 -5.46
C ALA A 87 8.20 18.43 -4.51
N ASP A 88 7.07 18.88 -5.08
CA ASP A 88 6.02 19.61 -4.39
C ASP A 88 4.69 18.86 -4.53
N TRP A 89 4.37 18.10 -3.48
CA TRP A 89 3.11 17.39 -3.33
C TRP A 89 2.23 18.13 -2.32
N THR A 90 1.00 18.45 -2.73
CA THR A 90 0.08 19.20 -1.88
C THR A 90 -0.83 18.24 -1.12
N ILE A 91 -0.72 18.21 0.20
CA ILE A 91 -1.57 17.37 1.06
C ILE A 91 -3.03 17.84 0.96
N PHE A 92 -3.90 16.89 0.60
CA PHE A 92 -5.33 17.08 0.47
C PHE A 92 -6.07 16.85 1.80
N ASN A 93 -7.18 17.58 1.98
CA ASN A 93 -8.12 17.43 3.10
C ASN A 93 -7.45 17.32 4.48
N ALA A 94 -6.58 18.28 4.77
CA ALA A 94 -5.78 18.31 5.99
C ALA A 94 -5.90 19.66 6.71
N GLY A 95 -6.01 19.61 8.04
CA GLY A 95 -6.07 20.80 8.90
C GLY A 95 -7.35 21.65 8.80
N ARG A 96 -8.27 21.33 7.88
CA ARG A 96 -9.53 22.05 7.65
C ARG A 96 -10.65 21.06 7.32
N LEU A 97 -11.57 20.85 8.26
CA LEU A 97 -12.61 19.80 8.22
C LEU A 97 -14.01 20.34 7.88
N ASP A 98 -14.08 21.50 7.22
CA ASP A 98 -15.31 22.24 6.98
C ASP A 98 -15.90 22.04 5.56
N ASP A 99 -15.19 21.37 4.64
CA ASP A 99 -15.76 21.00 3.35
C ASP A 99 -16.68 19.79 3.51
N PRO A 100 -18.01 19.94 3.35
CA PRO A 100 -18.95 18.84 3.54
C PRO A 100 -18.80 17.73 2.50
N ARG A 101 -18.07 17.95 1.39
CA ARG A 101 -17.77 16.92 0.38
C ARG A 101 -16.70 15.93 0.86
N PHE A 102 -15.83 16.39 1.76
CA PHE A 102 -14.68 15.63 2.25
C PHE A 102 -14.65 15.66 3.78
N PRO A 103 -15.67 15.09 4.45
CA PRO A 103 -15.69 15.06 5.90
C PRO A 103 -14.58 14.17 6.46
N GLY A 104 -14.11 14.48 7.67
CA GLY A 104 -13.02 13.74 8.31
C GLY A 104 -11.64 14.13 7.77
N ARG A 105 -10.61 13.34 8.12
CA ARG A 105 -9.22 13.61 7.75
C ARG A 105 -8.78 12.75 6.57
N GLY A 106 -8.11 13.36 5.60
CA GLY A 106 -7.61 12.64 4.43
C GLY A 106 -8.74 12.09 3.58
N VAL A 107 -8.58 10.86 3.08
CA VAL A 107 -9.53 10.22 2.16
C VAL A 107 -10.28 9.03 2.78
N PHE A 108 -9.84 8.56 3.95
CA PHE A 108 -10.48 7.50 4.74
C PHE A 108 -10.17 7.71 6.22
N ASP A 109 -11.17 7.83 7.10
CA ASP A 109 -10.98 8.16 8.52
C ASP A 109 -11.83 7.27 9.42
N LEU A 110 -11.17 6.44 10.25
CA LEU A 110 -11.83 5.57 11.24
C LEU A 110 -12.64 6.33 12.28
N ARG A 111 -12.31 7.61 12.53
CA ARG A 111 -13.02 8.44 13.50
C ARG A 111 -14.24 9.14 12.90
N LEU A 112 -14.46 9.01 11.59
CA LEU A 112 -15.59 9.67 10.97
C LEU A 112 -16.90 9.01 11.41
N GLY A 113 -17.79 9.82 12.00
CA GLY A 113 -19.08 9.38 12.51
C GLY A 113 -19.06 8.61 13.83
N ASN A 114 -17.91 8.53 14.54
CA ASN A 114 -17.82 7.85 15.84
C ASN A 114 -16.66 8.37 16.72
N GLU A 115 -16.75 8.18 18.04
CA GLU A 115 -15.70 8.57 19.00
C GLU A 115 -14.78 7.40 19.39
N THR A 116 -15.11 6.18 18.97
CA THR A 116 -14.44 4.94 19.40
C THR A 116 -13.39 4.43 18.42
N GLU A 117 -13.21 5.12 17.28
CA GLU A 117 -12.28 4.77 16.21
C GLU A 117 -12.53 3.38 15.64
N THR A 118 -13.80 3.05 15.49
CA THR A 118 -14.26 1.72 15.11
C THR A 118 -15.23 1.80 13.95
N ILE A 119 -15.11 0.86 13.02
CA ILE A 119 -16.09 0.65 11.95
C ILE A 119 -16.50 -0.82 11.94
N ASP A 120 -17.79 -1.09 12.10
CA ASP A 120 -18.35 -2.43 11.92
C ASP A 120 -18.20 -2.86 10.46
N VAL A 121 -17.57 -4.00 10.19
CA VAL A 121 -17.31 -4.48 8.83
C VAL A 121 -18.42 -5.45 8.39
N VAL A 122 -18.40 -6.66 8.92
CA VAL A 122 -19.36 -7.75 8.64
C VAL A 122 -19.28 -8.79 9.76
N ASP A 123 -20.36 -9.52 10.05
CA ASP A 123 -20.36 -10.67 10.98
C ASP A 123 -19.66 -10.44 12.35
N GLY A 124 -19.78 -9.23 12.88
CA GLY A 124 -19.15 -8.84 14.15
C GLY A 124 -17.64 -8.56 14.06
N ILE A 125 -17.04 -8.61 12.87
CA ILE A 125 -15.69 -8.07 12.61
C ILE A 125 -15.76 -6.55 12.70
N VAL A 126 -14.92 -5.99 13.54
CA VAL A 126 -14.81 -4.54 13.80
C VAL A 126 -13.39 -4.10 13.51
N LEU A 127 -13.23 -3.24 12.50
CA LEU A 127 -12.01 -2.51 12.22
C LEU A 127 -11.82 -1.44 13.31
N LYS A 128 -10.65 -1.34 13.92
CA LYS A 128 -10.41 -0.51 15.11
C LYS A 128 -8.97 -0.03 15.23
N GLY A 129 -8.81 1.15 15.83
CA GLY A 129 -7.50 1.62 16.32
C GLY A 129 -6.62 2.22 15.23
N HIS A 130 -6.18 1.45 14.23
CA HIS A 130 -5.35 2.00 13.14
C HIS A 130 -5.66 1.39 11.77
N VAL A 131 -5.39 2.21 10.74
CA VAL A 131 -5.39 1.83 9.33
C VAL A 131 -4.17 2.43 8.66
N SER A 132 -3.55 1.66 7.77
CA SER A 132 -2.33 2.05 7.08
C SER A 132 -2.12 1.21 5.82
N SER A 133 -0.95 1.36 5.18
CA SER A 133 -0.58 0.58 4.00
C SER A 133 -1.63 0.59 2.87
N PRO A 134 -2.07 1.77 2.42
CA PRO A 134 -3.01 1.85 1.31
C PRO A 134 -2.34 1.32 0.04
N GLU A 135 -3.05 0.47 -0.68
CA GLU A 135 -2.81 0.09 -2.07
C GLU A 135 -4.03 0.58 -2.85
N VAL A 136 -3.82 1.47 -3.82
CA VAL A 136 -4.91 2.06 -4.60
C VAL A 136 -4.77 1.68 -6.07
N ILE A 137 -5.85 1.16 -6.62
CA ILE A 137 -5.96 0.66 -7.99
C ILE A 137 -7.01 1.50 -8.70
N VAL A 138 -6.75 1.86 -9.96
CA VAL A 138 -7.74 2.45 -10.84
C VAL A 138 -8.43 1.32 -11.61
N ASP A 139 -9.71 1.12 -11.32
CA ASP A 139 -10.58 0.19 -12.03
C ASP A 139 -11.26 0.95 -13.18
N GLU A 140 -10.65 0.85 -14.36
CA GLU A 140 -11.10 1.52 -15.58
C GLU A 140 -12.47 1.01 -16.07
N ASP A 141 -12.74 -0.28 -15.88
CA ASP A 141 -13.95 -0.92 -16.37
C ASP A 141 -15.19 -0.42 -15.60
N ASN A 142 -15.08 -0.29 -14.28
CA ASN A 142 -16.17 0.21 -13.44
C ASN A 142 -16.07 1.71 -13.11
N ARG A 143 -15.03 2.39 -13.62
CA ARG A 143 -14.72 3.81 -13.38
C ARG A 143 -14.78 4.13 -11.89
N GLN A 144 -13.87 3.51 -11.15
CA GLN A 144 -13.73 3.70 -9.71
C GLN A 144 -12.27 3.51 -9.29
N PHE A 145 -11.97 4.00 -8.11
CA PHE A 145 -10.77 3.68 -7.36
C PHE A 145 -11.10 2.61 -6.34
N ILE A 146 -10.21 1.64 -6.22
CA ILE A 146 -10.27 0.59 -5.21
C ILE A 146 -9.10 0.80 -4.27
N MET A 147 -9.36 0.90 -2.97
CA MET A 147 -8.34 0.97 -1.94
C MET A 147 -8.36 -0.30 -1.12
N VAL A 148 -7.25 -1.05 -1.17
CA VAL A 148 -6.95 -2.09 -0.20
C VAL A 148 -6.15 -1.45 0.94
N VAL A 149 -6.55 -1.70 2.18
CA VAL A 149 -5.95 -1.05 3.36
C VAL A 149 -5.66 -2.08 4.44
N HIS A 150 -4.48 -2.00 5.05
CA HIS A 150 -4.19 -2.75 6.26
C HIS A 150 -4.94 -2.13 7.44
N GLY A 151 -5.59 -2.95 8.26
CA GLY A 151 -6.22 -2.48 9.49
C GLY A 151 -6.14 -3.47 10.64
N SER A 152 -6.23 -2.94 11.85
CA SER A 152 -6.38 -3.73 13.07
C SER A 152 -7.84 -4.05 13.35
N SER A 153 -8.15 -5.30 13.68
CA SER A 153 -9.53 -5.70 14.00
C SER A 153 -9.60 -6.64 15.21
N ASN A 154 -10.81 -6.94 15.67
CA ASN A 154 -11.03 -8.03 16.63
C ASN A 154 -10.80 -9.42 16.03
N ASP A 155 -10.69 -9.56 14.71
CA ASP A 155 -10.26 -10.79 14.01
C ASP A 155 -8.74 -10.79 13.72
N GLY A 156 -7.99 -9.82 14.23
CA GLY A 156 -6.55 -9.69 14.01
C GLY A 156 -6.17 -8.61 12.99
N GLN A 157 -4.89 -8.56 12.62
CA GLN A 157 -4.39 -7.69 11.56
C GLN A 157 -4.81 -8.27 10.20
N ARG A 158 -5.56 -7.52 9.40
CA ARG A 158 -6.12 -7.96 8.11
C ARG A 158 -5.98 -6.87 7.05
N SER A 159 -6.34 -7.21 5.81
CA SER A 159 -6.60 -6.23 4.76
C SER A 159 -8.10 -6.07 4.54
N PHE A 160 -8.52 -4.85 4.23
CA PHE A 160 -9.90 -4.47 3.96
C PHE A 160 -9.96 -3.74 2.62
N VAL A 161 -11.14 -3.64 2.03
CA VAL A 161 -11.33 -2.97 0.73
C VAL A 161 -12.39 -1.88 0.82
N ALA A 162 -12.10 -0.73 0.23
CA ALA A 162 -13.00 0.39 0.06
C ALA A 162 -12.98 0.88 -1.39
N THR A 163 -14.04 1.57 -1.81
CA THR A 163 -14.15 2.11 -3.18
C THR A 163 -14.49 3.59 -3.16
N SER A 164 -14.09 4.32 -4.20
CA SER A 164 -14.41 5.73 -4.41
C SER A 164 -14.54 6.01 -5.90
N LYS A 165 -15.43 6.91 -6.31
CA LYS A 165 -15.51 7.41 -7.69
C LYS A 165 -14.42 8.45 -7.97
N SER A 166 -14.11 9.36 -7.05
CA SER A 166 -13.10 10.40 -7.32
C SER A 166 -11.68 10.02 -6.88
N GLY A 167 -11.54 9.04 -5.99
CA GLY A 167 -10.29 8.77 -5.26
C GLY A 167 -10.08 9.70 -4.06
N LEU A 168 -11.03 10.60 -3.77
CA LEU A 168 -10.91 11.59 -2.70
C LEU A 168 -11.68 11.22 -1.42
N ASN A 169 -12.58 10.24 -1.48
CA ASN A 169 -13.39 9.86 -0.32
C ASN A 169 -13.84 8.39 -0.37
N PHE A 170 -13.12 7.55 0.38
CA PHE A 170 -13.37 6.11 0.56
C PHE A 170 -14.18 5.81 1.83
N ASN A 171 -14.68 6.84 2.53
CA ASN A 171 -15.53 6.65 3.68
C ASN A 171 -16.89 6.09 3.25
N ARG A 172 -17.64 5.55 4.21
CA ARG A 172 -18.97 5.01 3.96
C ARG A 172 -20.00 6.12 3.70
N PRO A 173 -20.96 5.94 2.77
CA PRO A 173 -22.00 6.94 2.50
C PRO A 173 -22.75 7.40 3.75
N GLU A 174 -22.98 6.49 4.70
CA GLU A 174 -23.72 6.77 5.94
C GLU A 174 -23.04 7.80 6.85
N VAL A 175 -21.73 8.04 6.65
CA VAL A 175 -20.94 9.03 7.41
C VAL A 175 -20.42 10.17 6.52
N GLY A 176 -20.94 10.30 5.30
CA GLY A 176 -20.56 11.35 4.35
C GLY A 176 -19.53 10.92 3.29
N GLY A 177 -19.42 9.62 3.05
CA GLY A 177 -18.74 9.06 1.88
C GLY A 177 -19.49 9.26 0.56
N GLU A 178 -18.84 8.90 -0.55
CA GLU A 178 -19.44 8.95 -1.89
C GLU A 178 -20.52 7.88 -2.08
N GLU A 179 -21.62 8.23 -2.73
CA GLU A 179 -22.71 7.28 -3.03
C GLU A 179 -22.20 6.11 -3.89
N GLY A 180 -22.58 4.89 -3.50
CA GLY A 180 -22.12 3.65 -4.16
C GLY A 180 -20.68 3.24 -3.84
N GLY A 181 -19.93 4.06 -3.10
CA GLY A 181 -18.57 3.77 -2.65
C GLY A 181 -18.50 3.34 -1.17
N GLY A 182 -17.29 3.45 -0.63
CA GLY A 182 -16.99 3.24 0.79
C GLY A 182 -16.40 1.88 1.13
N LEU A 183 -16.06 1.71 2.41
CA LEU A 183 -15.60 0.45 2.98
C LEU A 183 -16.64 -0.66 2.80
N LYS A 184 -16.25 -1.72 2.08
CA LYS A 184 -17.12 -2.86 1.79
C LYS A 184 -17.44 -3.64 3.07
N ARG A 185 -18.61 -4.29 3.07
CA ARG A 185 -19.14 -5.06 4.21
C ARG A 185 -18.88 -6.55 3.98
N LEU A 186 -17.60 -6.92 3.94
CA LEU A 186 -17.17 -8.31 3.72
C LEU A 186 -15.82 -8.59 4.38
N LYS A 187 -15.56 -9.86 4.67
CA LYS A 187 -14.25 -10.33 5.12
C LYS A 187 -13.35 -10.44 3.90
N PHE A 188 -12.46 -9.45 3.71
CA PHE A 188 -11.75 -9.29 2.45
C PHE A 188 -10.58 -10.26 2.28
N ALA A 189 -9.48 -10.09 3.01
CA ALA A 189 -8.33 -10.99 2.94
C ALA A 189 -7.92 -11.46 4.34
N ASP A 190 -7.43 -12.70 4.42
CA ASP A 190 -6.89 -13.29 5.65
C ASP A 190 -5.48 -12.77 6.02
N ARG A 191 -4.79 -12.15 5.05
CA ARG A 191 -3.47 -11.50 5.23
C ARG A 191 -3.56 -9.97 5.28
N ASN A 192 -2.58 -9.38 5.96
CA ASN A 192 -2.32 -7.96 6.08
C ASN A 192 -1.30 -7.48 5.02
N TYR A 193 -1.30 -6.16 4.75
CA TYR A 193 -0.40 -5.54 3.76
C TYR A 193 -0.51 -6.14 2.36
N LEU A 194 -1.73 -6.48 1.93
CA LEU A 194 -1.97 -7.02 0.60
C LEU A 194 -1.62 -5.98 -0.48
N ARG A 195 -0.86 -6.43 -1.47
CA ARG A 195 -0.62 -5.78 -2.76
C ARG A 195 -1.30 -6.60 -3.83
N VAL A 196 -1.82 -5.95 -4.86
CA VAL A 196 -2.63 -6.62 -5.89
C VAL A 196 -2.05 -6.33 -7.26
N PHE A 197 -2.09 -7.33 -8.13
CA PHE A 197 -1.63 -7.24 -9.51
C PHE A 197 -2.51 -8.09 -10.41
N THR A 198 -2.42 -7.85 -11.72
CA THR A 198 -3.10 -8.65 -12.74
C THR A 198 -2.09 -9.44 -13.56
N TYR A 199 -2.40 -10.68 -13.89
CA TYR A 199 -1.62 -11.51 -14.80
C TYR A 199 -2.55 -12.29 -15.73
N HIS A 200 -2.36 -12.16 -17.05
CA HIS A 200 -3.27 -12.68 -18.10
C HIS A 200 -4.76 -12.33 -17.91
N GLY A 201 -5.05 -11.19 -17.25
CA GLY A 201 -6.41 -10.71 -16.98
C GLY A 201 -7.01 -11.20 -15.66
N ASP A 202 -6.34 -12.15 -14.98
CA ASP A 202 -6.74 -12.63 -13.66
C ASP A 202 -6.07 -11.80 -12.55
N TRP A 203 -6.74 -11.74 -11.41
CA TRP A 203 -6.30 -10.97 -10.24
C TRP A 203 -5.51 -11.84 -9.27
N TYR A 204 -4.38 -11.33 -8.81
CA TYR A 204 -3.51 -11.98 -7.84
C TYR A 204 -3.04 -11.00 -6.78
N GLY A 205 -2.66 -11.54 -5.63
CA GLY A 205 -2.25 -10.79 -4.47
C GLY A 205 -0.90 -11.24 -3.95
N PHE A 206 -0.21 -10.34 -3.26
CA PHE A 206 1.03 -10.62 -2.56
C PHE A 206 1.04 -9.85 -1.24
N ALA A 207 1.21 -10.54 -0.13
CA ALA A 207 1.02 -9.97 1.20
C ALA A 207 2.28 -10.06 2.08
N GLN A 208 2.17 -9.50 3.30
CA GLN A 208 3.23 -9.61 4.30
C GLN A 208 3.73 -11.06 4.44
N ARG A 209 5.01 -11.22 4.73
CA ARG A 209 5.69 -12.53 4.83
C ARG A 209 5.84 -13.25 3.49
N GLY A 210 5.36 -12.71 2.37
CA GLY A 210 5.60 -13.26 1.03
C GLY A 210 4.55 -14.26 0.53
N PHE A 211 3.35 -14.27 1.13
CA PHE A 211 2.26 -15.12 0.66
C PHE A 211 1.66 -14.56 -0.63
N PHE A 212 1.49 -15.43 -1.63
CA PHE A 212 0.60 -15.17 -2.75
C PHE A 212 -0.86 -15.37 -2.34
N LEU A 213 -1.76 -14.64 -3.00
CA LEU A 213 -3.20 -14.76 -2.83
C LEU A 213 -3.90 -14.75 -4.19
N GLU A 214 -5.11 -15.31 -4.24
CA GLU A 214 -6.06 -15.14 -5.33
C GLU A 214 -7.47 -14.86 -4.77
N PRO A 215 -8.37 -14.23 -5.54
CA PRO A 215 -9.77 -14.14 -5.16
C PRO A 215 -10.44 -15.52 -5.29
N ALA A 216 -11.14 -15.95 -4.23
CA ALA A 216 -11.92 -17.19 -4.23
C ALA A 216 -13.08 -17.17 -5.24
N ASN A 217 -13.48 -15.98 -5.70
CA ASN A 217 -14.32 -15.79 -6.88
C ASN A 217 -13.69 -14.74 -7.83
N PRO A 218 -13.03 -15.17 -8.91
CA PRO A 218 -12.38 -14.28 -9.88
C PRO A 218 -13.32 -13.33 -10.62
N GLU A 219 -14.61 -13.66 -10.75
CA GLU A 219 -15.60 -12.78 -11.40
C GLU A 219 -15.99 -11.59 -10.52
N CYS A 220 -15.72 -11.65 -9.21
CA CYS A 220 -16.12 -10.66 -8.23
C CYS A 220 -15.03 -10.45 -7.16
N PRO A 221 -13.83 -9.98 -7.54
CA PRO A 221 -12.67 -9.92 -6.63
C PRO A 221 -12.79 -8.82 -5.57
N TRP A 222 -13.75 -7.90 -5.70
CA TRP A 222 -13.87 -6.71 -4.85
C TRP A 222 -15.18 -6.63 -4.05
N ASP A 223 -16.11 -7.55 -4.33
CA ASP A 223 -17.49 -7.52 -3.84
C ASP A 223 -17.92 -8.92 -3.41
N THR A 224 -18.95 -9.00 -2.57
CA THR A 224 -19.46 -10.27 -2.05
C THR A 224 -20.26 -11.00 -3.14
N PRO A 225 -19.87 -12.21 -3.56
CA PRO A 225 -20.67 -13.00 -4.50
C PRO A 225 -22.06 -13.36 -3.93
N GLU A 226 -23.04 -13.57 -4.81
CA GLU A 226 -24.37 -14.01 -4.39
C GLU A 226 -24.29 -15.36 -3.65
N GLY A 227 -24.89 -15.44 -2.47
CA GLY A 227 -24.87 -16.64 -1.63
C GLY A 227 -23.54 -16.93 -0.91
N TRP A 228 -22.56 -16.01 -0.98
CA TRP A 228 -21.27 -16.16 -0.30
C TRP A 228 -21.43 -16.22 1.23
N ASN A 229 -20.66 -17.09 1.87
CA ASN A 229 -20.56 -17.12 3.32
C ASN A 229 -19.70 -15.95 3.79
N THR A 230 -20.32 -14.94 4.39
CA THR A 230 -19.66 -13.70 4.81
C THR A 230 -18.58 -13.87 5.88
N SER A 231 -18.49 -15.05 6.49
CA SER A 231 -17.43 -15.42 7.44
C SER A 231 -16.14 -15.94 6.75
N ASP A 232 -16.21 -16.30 5.47
CA ASP A 232 -15.07 -16.76 4.68
C ASP A 232 -14.40 -15.58 3.97
N PRO A 233 -13.05 -15.51 3.97
CA PRO A 233 -12.32 -14.45 3.28
C PRO A 233 -12.51 -14.55 1.76
N LEU A 234 -12.71 -13.41 1.09
CA LEU A 234 -12.83 -13.33 -0.36
C LEU A 234 -11.49 -13.60 -1.07
N TRP A 235 -10.38 -13.15 -0.49
CA TRP A 235 -9.02 -13.41 -0.96
C TRP A 235 -8.35 -14.43 -0.06
N VAL A 236 -7.88 -15.52 -0.67
CA VAL A 236 -7.32 -16.68 0.02
C VAL A 236 -5.82 -16.77 -0.24
N SER A 237 -5.06 -17.11 0.80
CA SER A 237 -3.61 -17.24 0.70
C SER A 237 -3.14 -18.63 0.27
N ALA A 238 -2.02 -18.67 -0.44
CA ALA A 238 -1.29 -19.88 -0.75
C ALA A 238 -0.93 -20.65 0.53
N GLU A 239 -0.74 -21.97 0.40
CA GLU A 239 -0.39 -22.84 1.52
C GLU A 239 0.99 -22.52 2.11
N SER A 240 1.93 -22.03 1.30
CA SER A 240 3.27 -21.62 1.73
C SER A 240 3.67 -20.24 1.21
N SER A 241 4.80 -19.74 1.70
CA SER A 241 5.41 -18.49 1.24
C SER A 241 6.83 -18.79 0.77
N PRO A 242 7.17 -18.54 -0.50
CA PRO A 242 8.51 -18.82 -1.02
C PRO A 242 9.60 -18.04 -0.27
N ILE A 243 9.32 -16.79 0.11
CA ILE A 243 10.29 -15.98 0.88
C ILE A 243 10.51 -16.54 2.28
N GLU A 244 9.46 -17.04 2.94
CA GLU A 244 9.66 -17.66 4.27
C GLU A 244 10.41 -18.98 4.17
N ASP A 245 10.08 -19.79 3.17
CA ASP A 245 10.71 -21.07 2.93
C ASP A 245 12.22 -20.89 2.69
N ASP A 246 12.62 -19.91 1.87
CA ASP A 246 14.03 -19.54 1.64
C ASP A 246 14.73 -19.07 2.93
N LEU A 247 14.10 -18.18 3.70
CA LEU A 247 14.68 -17.66 4.94
C LEU A 247 14.81 -18.73 6.02
N VAL A 248 13.85 -19.67 6.11
CA VAL A 248 13.94 -20.82 7.02
C VAL A 248 15.05 -21.77 6.59
N ALA A 249 15.17 -22.04 5.29
CA ALA A 249 16.22 -22.91 4.75
C ALA A 249 17.64 -22.40 5.07
N ASP A 250 17.82 -21.07 5.05
CA ASP A 250 19.09 -20.42 5.41
C ASP A 250 19.27 -20.19 6.92
N GLY A 251 18.29 -20.57 7.75
CA GLY A 251 18.34 -20.35 9.21
C GLY A 251 18.23 -18.88 9.62
N LEU A 252 17.63 -18.05 8.76
CA LEU A 252 17.43 -16.62 8.96
C LEU A 252 16.04 -16.28 9.51
N ALA A 253 15.10 -17.24 9.54
CA ALA A 253 13.75 -17.08 10.09
C ALA A 253 13.44 -18.05 11.24
N GLY A 254 12.52 -17.66 12.13
CA GLY A 254 11.97 -18.50 13.19
C GLY A 254 12.25 -18.02 14.63
N ASP A 255 11.45 -18.52 15.57
CA ASP A 255 11.43 -18.09 16.99
C ASP A 255 12.70 -18.43 17.78
N HIS A 256 13.60 -19.22 17.19
CA HIS A 256 14.88 -19.58 17.80
C HIS A 256 15.91 -18.44 17.73
N LEU A 257 15.66 -17.39 16.94
CA LEU A 257 16.55 -16.26 16.79
C LEU A 257 16.31 -15.20 17.89
N PRO A 258 17.37 -14.66 18.51
CA PRO A 258 17.27 -13.84 19.73
C PRO A 258 16.53 -12.51 19.55
N ASN A 259 16.52 -11.96 18.33
CA ASN A 259 15.86 -10.69 18.00
C ASN A 259 14.60 -10.89 17.14
N GLY A 260 14.17 -12.14 16.91
CA GLY A 260 13.20 -12.50 15.88
C GLY A 260 13.88 -12.79 14.54
N GLY A 261 13.24 -13.63 13.72
CA GLY A 261 13.75 -14.00 12.41
C GLY A 261 13.39 -12.99 11.33
N LEU A 262 14.25 -12.88 10.31
CA LEU A 262 13.98 -12.11 9.11
C LEU A 262 12.66 -12.55 8.48
N GLY A 263 12.00 -11.61 7.83
CA GLY A 263 10.79 -11.88 7.08
C GLY A 263 10.36 -10.64 6.32
N LEU A 264 9.71 -10.83 5.17
CA LEU A 264 9.19 -9.72 4.39
C LEU A 264 8.31 -8.83 5.27
N ARG A 265 8.71 -7.57 5.38
CA ARG A 265 8.03 -6.56 6.18
C ARG A 265 6.94 -5.90 5.34
N HIS A 266 7.34 -5.09 4.37
CA HIS A 266 6.47 -4.33 3.49
C HIS A 266 7.09 -4.28 2.11
N GLY A 267 6.27 -4.02 1.09
CA GLY A 267 6.76 -3.95 -0.28
C GLY A 267 5.69 -3.51 -1.26
N CYS A 268 6.02 -3.63 -2.54
CA CYS A 268 5.11 -3.52 -3.67
C CYS A 268 5.46 -4.58 -4.70
N VAL A 269 4.52 -4.82 -5.62
CA VAL A 269 4.71 -5.73 -6.73
C VAL A 269 4.35 -5.05 -8.04
N ARG A 270 4.96 -5.47 -9.13
CA ARG A 270 4.51 -5.10 -10.48
C ARG A 270 4.82 -6.21 -11.47
N VAL A 271 3.95 -6.37 -12.46
CA VAL A 271 4.23 -7.24 -13.61
C VAL A 271 5.05 -6.44 -14.63
N MET A 272 6.13 -7.04 -15.13
CA MET A 272 6.99 -6.45 -16.15
C MET A 272 6.27 -6.36 -17.51
N GLU A 273 6.74 -5.49 -18.41
CA GLU A 273 6.12 -5.29 -19.74
C GLU A 273 6.10 -6.55 -20.59
N GLU A 274 7.08 -7.44 -20.41
CA GLU A 274 7.13 -8.73 -21.09
C GLU A 274 5.99 -9.67 -20.63
N GLY A 275 5.30 -9.35 -19.54
CA GLY A 275 4.06 -9.99 -19.08
C GLY A 275 4.25 -11.22 -18.20
N GLU A 276 5.42 -11.85 -18.22
CA GLU A 276 5.67 -13.16 -17.60
C GLU A 276 6.48 -13.08 -16.30
N THR A 277 6.87 -11.89 -15.87
CA THR A 277 7.72 -11.70 -14.68
C THR A 277 7.11 -10.71 -13.72
N LEU A 278 6.95 -11.12 -12.46
CA LEU A 278 6.62 -10.22 -11.36
C LEU A 278 7.91 -9.72 -10.73
N GLU A 279 8.02 -8.43 -10.50
CA GLU A 279 9.02 -7.86 -9.60
C GLU A 279 8.40 -7.59 -8.24
N VAL A 280 9.09 -8.04 -7.19
CA VAL A 280 8.71 -7.85 -5.80
C VAL A 280 9.78 -6.99 -5.15
N PHE A 281 9.44 -5.73 -4.84
CA PHE A 281 10.31 -4.83 -4.08
C PHE A 281 9.88 -4.87 -2.63
N TYR A 282 10.79 -5.12 -1.70
CA TYR A 282 10.44 -5.27 -0.30
C TYR A 282 11.59 -4.95 0.64
N SER A 283 11.31 -4.86 1.93
CA SER A 283 12.30 -4.85 3.00
C SER A 283 12.06 -6.01 3.97
N ARG A 284 13.02 -6.31 4.84
CA ARG A 284 12.91 -7.40 5.83
C ARG A 284 12.91 -6.85 7.25
N LYS A 285 12.03 -7.39 8.10
CA LYS A 285 12.07 -7.14 9.56
C LYS A 285 13.40 -7.62 10.12
N TRP A 286 13.94 -6.87 11.09
CA TRP A 286 15.19 -7.19 11.79
C TRP A 286 16.45 -7.17 10.91
N GLU A 287 16.34 -6.65 9.69
CA GLU A 287 17.50 -6.31 8.88
C GLU A 287 18.19 -5.08 9.48
N GLU A 288 19.52 -5.11 9.64
CA GLU A 288 20.29 -4.02 10.25
C GLU A 288 21.45 -3.59 9.34
N PRO A 289 21.40 -2.38 8.73
CA PRO A 289 20.22 -1.50 8.61
C PRO A 289 19.14 -2.11 7.68
N GLU A 290 17.87 -1.71 7.85
CA GLU A 290 16.79 -2.09 6.94
C GLU A 290 16.88 -1.30 5.62
N TYR A 291 16.78 -2.01 4.50
CA TYR A 291 16.89 -1.47 3.15
C TYR A 291 15.92 -2.17 2.18
N ILE A 292 15.73 -1.57 1.01
CA ILE A 292 14.87 -2.14 -0.04
C ILE A 292 15.69 -3.08 -0.91
N MET A 293 15.15 -4.27 -1.13
CA MET A 293 15.66 -5.32 -2.01
C MET A 293 14.61 -5.71 -3.06
N ARG A 294 15.01 -6.45 -4.08
CA ARG A 294 14.13 -6.95 -5.15
C ARG A 294 14.29 -8.46 -5.36
N SER A 295 13.18 -9.16 -5.46
CA SER A 295 13.10 -10.50 -6.05
C SER A 295 12.25 -10.46 -7.32
N THR A 296 12.39 -11.49 -8.15
CA THR A 296 11.57 -11.72 -9.33
C THR A 296 10.83 -13.04 -9.22
N VAL A 297 9.70 -13.17 -9.90
CA VAL A 297 8.92 -14.42 -9.98
C VAL A 297 8.59 -14.68 -11.43
N ASP A 298 8.86 -15.90 -11.89
CA ASP A 298 8.40 -16.37 -13.20
C ASP A 298 6.92 -16.76 -13.09
N LEU A 299 6.04 -15.89 -13.58
CA LEU A 299 4.59 -16.09 -13.51
C LEU A 299 4.11 -17.19 -14.48
N SER A 300 4.94 -17.57 -15.45
CA SER A 300 4.67 -18.69 -16.35
C SER A 300 4.94 -20.05 -15.69
N ALA A 301 5.59 -20.06 -14.52
CA ALA A 301 6.00 -21.26 -13.81
C ALA A 301 4.84 -21.90 -13.04
N GLY A 302 3.98 -22.62 -13.76
CA GLY A 302 2.96 -23.48 -13.17
C GLY A 302 1.81 -22.73 -12.49
N ASP A 303 1.21 -23.39 -11.51
CA ASP A 303 0.11 -22.84 -10.71
C ASP A 303 0.62 -21.74 -9.76
N TRP A 304 -0.23 -20.75 -9.45
CA TRP A 304 0.13 -19.62 -8.59
C TRP A 304 0.60 -20.05 -7.19
N GLN A 305 0.12 -21.19 -6.69
CA GLN A 305 0.57 -21.76 -5.42
C GLN A 305 2.02 -22.28 -5.47
N ALA A 306 2.56 -22.50 -6.66
CA ALA A 306 3.91 -23.00 -6.88
C ALA A 306 4.92 -21.90 -7.23
N TRP A 307 4.48 -20.65 -7.45
CA TRP A 307 5.35 -19.53 -7.79
C TRP A 307 6.45 -19.33 -6.73
N GLN A 308 7.68 -19.15 -7.22
CA GLN A 308 8.88 -18.99 -6.39
C GLN A 308 9.54 -17.63 -6.65
N THR A 309 10.07 -17.04 -5.59
CA THR A 309 10.92 -15.85 -5.69
C THR A 309 12.35 -16.21 -6.05
N SER A 310 12.99 -15.38 -6.87
CA SER A 310 14.44 -15.43 -7.03
C SER A 310 15.10 -15.15 -5.68
N TYR A 311 16.08 -15.98 -5.35
CA TYR A 311 16.78 -15.94 -4.07
C TYR A 311 18.28 -16.23 -4.28
N PRO A 312 19.21 -15.51 -3.60
CA PRO A 312 18.95 -14.35 -2.73
C PRO A 312 18.40 -13.13 -3.49
N PRO A 313 17.75 -12.18 -2.80
CA PRO A 313 17.25 -10.96 -3.43
C PRO A 313 18.39 -10.02 -3.86
N GLU A 314 18.11 -9.17 -4.84
CA GLU A 314 19.00 -8.10 -5.31
C GLU A 314 18.91 -6.88 -4.39
N ASP A 315 20.06 -6.30 -4.04
CA ASP A 315 20.14 -5.01 -3.33
C ASP A 315 19.62 -3.88 -4.23
N MET A 316 18.67 -3.07 -3.74
CA MET A 316 18.10 -1.97 -4.52
C MET A 316 18.44 -0.59 -3.94
N VAL A 317 17.84 -0.23 -2.79
CA VAL A 317 17.96 1.12 -2.23
C VAL A 317 18.38 1.02 -0.78
N ARG A 318 19.52 1.64 -0.47
CA ARG A 318 20.03 1.83 0.89
C ARG A 318 19.93 3.31 1.27
N ALA A 319 19.85 3.58 2.57
CA ALA A 319 20.04 4.93 3.09
C ALA A 319 21.49 5.37 2.84
N GLU A 320 21.67 6.49 2.15
CA GLU A 320 23.00 7.02 1.80
C GLU A 320 23.09 8.54 2.02
N GLU A 321 21.95 9.21 2.12
CA GLU A 321 21.86 10.65 2.33
C GLU A 321 21.45 10.97 3.77
N ASP A 322 21.98 12.05 4.34
CA ASP A 322 21.69 12.45 5.73
C ASP A 322 20.19 12.61 6.00
N TRP A 323 19.39 13.03 5.02
CA TRP A 323 17.95 13.23 5.16
C TRP A 323 17.13 11.94 5.10
N GLU A 324 17.73 10.81 4.75
CA GLU A 324 17.07 9.50 4.73
C GLU A 324 17.09 8.81 6.10
N GLY A 325 17.91 9.28 7.04
CA GLY A 325 18.15 8.58 8.31
C GLY A 325 18.91 7.26 8.07
N ASP A 326 18.70 6.28 8.94
CA ASP A 326 19.47 5.02 8.90
C ASP A 326 18.79 3.89 8.10
N VAL A 327 17.48 4.01 7.82
CA VAL A 327 16.67 2.93 7.23
C VAL A 327 15.76 3.44 6.11
N VAL A 328 15.55 2.60 5.10
CA VAL A 328 14.59 2.82 4.01
C VAL A 328 13.75 1.57 3.78
N HIS A 329 12.45 1.74 3.59
CA HIS A 329 11.48 0.64 3.40
C HIS A 329 10.18 1.16 2.76
N ASP A 330 9.12 0.36 2.75
CA ASP A 330 7.81 0.62 2.11
C ASP A 330 7.93 1.21 0.70
N SER A 331 8.30 0.36 -0.25
CA SER A 331 8.43 0.76 -1.64
C SER A 331 7.09 0.80 -2.36
N TYR A 332 7.00 1.66 -3.37
CA TYR A 332 5.98 1.62 -4.40
C TYR A 332 6.58 1.94 -5.77
N ALA A 333 6.57 0.96 -6.66
CA ALA A 333 7.07 1.08 -8.01
C ALA A 333 5.97 1.59 -8.94
N PHE A 334 6.21 2.71 -9.60
CA PHE A 334 5.24 3.35 -10.49
C PHE A 334 5.87 3.66 -11.83
N LYS A 335 5.22 3.25 -12.92
CA LYS A 335 5.72 3.45 -14.29
C LYS A 335 4.88 4.51 -14.98
N GLU A 336 5.55 5.53 -15.53
CA GLU A 336 4.93 6.61 -16.28
C GLU A 336 5.78 6.91 -17.52
N ASP A 337 5.16 6.96 -18.70
CA ASP A 337 5.83 7.31 -19.97
C ASP A 337 7.15 6.56 -20.22
N GLY A 338 7.19 5.26 -19.87
CA GLY A 338 8.37 4.41 -20.01
C GLY A 338 9.44 4.60 -18.93
N GLN A 339 9.35 5.65 -18.11
CA GLN A 339 10.21 5.86 -16.95
C GLN A 339 9.63 5.14 -15.74
N LEU A 340 10.52 4.51 -14.99
CA LEU A 340 10.18 3.85 -13.74
C LEU A 340 10.59 4.70 -12.55
N TYR A 341 9.68 4.84 -11.60
CA TYR A 341 9.85 5.54 -10.34
C TYR A 341 9.71 4.56 -9.18
N LEU A 342 10.50 4.77 -8.14
CA LEU A 342 10.36 4.07 -6.87
C LEU A 342 10.12 5.11 -5.78
N PHE A 343 8.91 5.11 -5.24
CA PHE A 343 8.58 5.86 -4.02
C PHE A 343 8.96 4.98 -2.83
N TYR A 344 9.52 5.58 -1.78
CA TYR A 344 9.94 4.83 -0.60
C TYR A 344 9.85 5.68 0.66
N THR A 345 9.64 5.00 1.79
CA THR A 345 9.69 5.61 3.11
C THR A 345 11.15 5.69 3.59
N CYS A 346 11.49 6.80 4.23
CA CYS A 346 12.77 7.03 4.90
C CYS A 346 12.54 7.72 6.26
N TRP A 347 13.63 8.05 6.96
CA TRP A 347 13.67 8.73 8.25
C TRP A 347 12.84 8.02 9.31
N GLU A 348 13.10 6.72 9.50
CA GLU A 348 12.37 5.88 10.47
C GLU A 348 10.86 6.08 10.38
N GLU A 349 10.28 5.80 9.20
CA GLU A 349 8.84 5.84 9.02
C GLU A 349 8.18 7.25 8.93
N ASP A 350 8.98 8.31 8.85
CA ASP A 350 8.48 9.69 8.96
C ASP A 350 8.53 10.52 7.68
N ALA A 351 8.96 9.96 6.56
CA ALA A 351 9.12 10.71 5.33
C ALA A 351 8.98 9.82 4.10
N ILE A 352 8.49 10.38 2.98
CA ILE A 352 8.42 9.70 1.68
C ILE A 352 9.33 10.42 0.70
N ALA A 353 10.15 9.66 -0.01
CA ALA A 353 11.02 10.11 -1.09
C ALA A 353 10.72 9.37 -2.39
N VAL A 354 11.35 9.82 -3.48
CA VAL A 354 11.19 9.24 -4.81
C VAL A 354 12.54 9.16 -5.53
N ALA A 355 12.75 8.05 -6.23
CA ALA A 355 13.89 7.80 -7.09
C ALA A 355 13.44 7.40 -8.50
N LYS A 356 14.29 7.67 -9.51
CA LYS A 356 14.19 7.08 -10.85
C LYS A 356 15.00 5.79 -10.88
N LEU A 357 14.43 4.76 -11.50
CA LEU A 357 15.10 3.50 -11.76
C LEU A 357 15.41 3.39 -13.26
N TYR A 358 16.67 3.14 -13.59
CA TYR A 358 17.13 2.93 -14.97
C TYR A 358 17.55 1.49 -15.14
N ARG A 359 16.88 0.79 -16.06
CA ARG A 359 17.23 -0.58 -16.45
C ARG A 359 18.61 -0.58 -17.12
N GLU A 360 19.52 -1.43 -16.65
CA GLU A 360 20.87 -1.61 -17.22
C GLU A 360 20.99 -2.81 -18.16
#